data_AF-A0A2T4NSY1-F1
#
_entry.id   AF-A0A2T4NSY1-F1
#
_cell.length_a   1.000
_cell.length_b   1.000
_cell.length_c   1.000
_cell.angle_alpha   90.00
_cell.angle_beta   90.00
_cell.angle_gamma   90.00
#
_symmetry.space_group_name_H-M   'P 1'
#
loop_
_entity.id
_entity.type
_entity.pdbx_description
1 polymer ?
#
loop_
_entity_poly.entity_id
_entity_poly.type
_entity_poly.pdbx_seq_one_letter_code
_entity_poly.pdbx_strand_id
1 'polypeptide(L)'
;MSRTRTALLAAMALVAGATGTAFAVDPGAAGVAAVPCTVDYKIQNQWSTGFTAAVTVTNNSAAKSSWSLKWSYAGNQKVTSGWNAKLSQSGAAVTAANETYNAQLATGGSVSFGFQGSYSGSNAIPATFTLDGVTCNVDDGGPGGPTDPPDPGGPSNRVDNPYSGAKVYVNPEWSANAAAEPGGSRVANQPTGVWLDRIAAINGAGGKMGLRAHLDEALRQKGSGELVVQFVIYNLPGRDCSALASNGELKADEIGRYKTDYIDPIKAILADPKYASLRIVTTVEIDSLPNLVTNTGSRPTAVPQCDVMKANGNYVKGVGYALNKLGDVPNVYNYVDAGHHGWIGWDDNFGPTATIMKEAATAEGATVNDVHGFITNTANYSALKENNFTINDTVAGKSVRESKWVDWNRYLDELSYAQAFRNQLVSAGFNSNIGMLIDTSRNGWGGAARPTGPGATTSVDTYVDGGRYDRRLNAGNWCNQSGAGLGERPQASPATGIDAYVWMKPPGESDGSSKAIPNDEGKGFDRMCDPTYTGNPRNNNNMSGALPDAPVSGHWFSAQFRQLMQNAYPPLS
;
A
#
# COMPACT_ATOMS: atom_id res chain seq x y z
N MET A 1 -35.86 29.78 -66.89
CA MET A 1 -36.68 31.00 -66.64
C MET A 1 -36.02 31.79 -65.52
N SER A 2 -36.13 33.12 -65.53
CA SER A 2 -35.60 34.00 -64.48
C SER A 2 -36.66 34.24 -63.40
N ARG A 3 -36.26 34.29 -62.11
CA ARG A 3 -36.42 35.50 -61.27
C ARG A 3 -36.08 35.28 -59.79
N THR A 4 -35.43 36.31 -59.28
CA THR A 4 -34.97 36.64 -57.93
C THR A 4 -36.05 37.05 -56.91
N ARG A 5 -35.72 36.82 -55.62
CA ARG A 5 -35.82 37.75 -54.45
C ARG A 5 -37.12 37.92 -53.61
N THR A 6 -36.83 38.15 -52.32
CA THR A 6 -37.44 39.04 -51.28
C THR A 6 -38.67 38.64 -50.43
N ALA A 7 -38.32 38.29 -49.18
CA ALA A 7 -38.85 38.63 -47.86
C ALA A 7 -39.90 39.75 -47.61
N LEU A 8 -40.62 39.57 -46.49
CA LEU A 8 -41.29 40.52 -45.57
C LEU A 8 -41.53 39.72 -44.25
N LEU A 9 -41.23 40.11 -42.99
CA LEU A 9 -41.51 41.33 -42.18
C LEU A 9 -43.02 41.66 -42.13
N ALA A 10 -43.74 41.79 -41.00
CA ALA A 10 -43.50 41.58 -39.56
C ALA A 10 -44.90 41.34 -38.87
N ALA A 11 -45.17 41.31 -37.56
CA ALA A 11 -44.42 41.72 -36.35
C ALA A 11 -44.87 40.95 -35.06
N MET A 12 -44.60 41.55 -33.90
CA MET A 12 -44.68 41.07 -32.51
C MET A 12 -46.05 41.07 -31.81
N ALA A 13 -46.21 40.18 -30.81
CA ALA A 13 -46.85 40.49 -29.52
C ALA A 13 -46.12 39.74 -28.38
N LEU A 14 -45.88 40.40 -27.25
CA LEU A 14 -45.15 39.84 -26.08
C LEU A 14 -46.06 38.99 -25.19
N VAL A 15 -45.54 37.87 -24.69
CA VAL A 15 -45.79 37.39 -23.32
C VAL A 15 -44.46 36.91 -22.73
N ALA A 16 -44.15 37.31 -21.49
CA ALA A 16 -42.90 36.99 -20.83
C ALA A 16 -42.93 35.58 -20.19
N GLY A 17 -41.79 34.87 -20.22
CA GLY A 17 -41.64 33.55 -19.62
C GLY A 17 -40.17 33.10 -19.58
N ALA A 18 -39.55 33.27 -18.40
CA ALA A 18 -38.18 32.92 -18.00
C ALA A 18 -37.30 32.08 -18.96
N THR A 19 -36.16 32.66 -19.36
CA THR A 19 -35.04 31.94 -19.98
C THR A 19 -34.34 31.03 -18.98
N GLY A 20 -34.51 29.71 -19.11
CA GLY A 20 -33.69 28.72 -18.41
C GLY A 20 -32.37 28.49 -19.13
N THR A 21 -31.27 29.09 -18.68
CA THR A 21 -29.92 28.76 -19.14
C THR A 21 -29.52 27.39 -18.59
N ALA A 22 -29.30 26.41 -19.48
CA ALA A 22 -28.74 25.13 -19.09
C ALA A 22 -27.27 25.31 -18.68
N PHE A 23 -27.01 25.31 -17.37
CA PHE A 23 -25.65 25.18 -16.85
C PHE A 23 -25.16 23.76 -17.13
N ALA A 24 -23.93 23.64 -17.65
CA ALA A 24 -23.24 22.37 -17.69
C ALA A 24 -22.99 21.91 -16.24
N VAL A 25 -23.55 20.77 -15.86
CA VAL A 25 -23.33 20.18 -14.54
C VAL A 25 -22.04 19.39 -14.63
N ASP A 26 -20.97 19.95 -14.09
CA ASP A 26 -19.73 19.22 -13.79
C ASP A 26 -20.07 18.12 -12.77
N PRO A 27 -19.84 16.83 -13.06
CA PRO A 27 -20.00 15.77 -12.07
C PRO A 27 -18.86 15.87 -11.05
N GLY A 28 -19.03 16.80 -10.10
CA GLY A 28 -18.08 17.07 -9.04
C GLY A 28 -17.66 15.80 -8.32
N ALA A 29 -16.36 15.71 -8.05
CA ALA A 29 -15.74 14.53 -7.45
C ALA A 29 -16.56 13.99 -6.27
N ALA A 30 -16.94 12.72 -6.34
CA ALA A 30 -17.50 11.98 -5.21
C ALA A 30 -16.41 11.86 -4.15
N GLY A 31 -16.32 12.86 -3.27
CA GLY A 31 -15.31 12.94 -2.23
C GLY A 31 -15.36 11.69 -1.36
N VAL A 32 -14.18 11.14 -1.06
CA VAL A 32 -14.01 10.17 0.02
C VAL A 32 -14.66 10.76 1.26
N ALA A 33 -15.65 10.08 1.84
CA ALA A 33 -16.38 10.61 2.99
C ALA A 33 -15.38 10.88 4.13
N ALA A 34 -15.15 12.17 4.41
CA ALA A 34 -14.16 12.59 5.40
C ALA A 34 -14.54 12.01 6.77
N VAL A 35 -13.56 11.48 7.51
CA VAL A 35 -13.81 10.96 8.85
C VAL A 35 -14.39 12.09 9.69
N PRO A 36 -15.62 11.97 10.24
CA PRO A 36 -16.43 13.11 10.66
C PRO A 36 -15.91 13.81 11.92
N CYS A 37 -15.00 13.17 12.65
CA CYS A 37 -14.35 13.73 13.82
C CYS A 37 -13.00 13.07 14.10
N THR A 38 -12.13 13.82 14.78
CA THR A 38 -10.88 13.33 15.38
C THR A 38 -10.96 13.56 16.89
N VAL A 39 -10.49 12.60 17.68
CA VAL A 39 -10.44 12.66 19.14
C VAL A 39 -9.02 12.41 19.61
N ASP A 40 -8.40 13.44 20.16
CA ASP A 40 -7.14 13.34 20.90
C ASP A 40 -7.48 13.03 22.36
N TYR A 41 -7.03 11.88 22.88
CA TYR A 41 -7.21 11.48 24.28
C TYR A 41 -5.85 11.24 24.94
N LYS A 42 -5.48 12.11 25.89
CA LYS A 42 -4.18 12.07 26.57
C LYS A 42 -4.32 11.87 28.07
N ILE A 43 -3.67 10.84 28.61
CA ILE A 43 -3.41 10.73 30.05
C ILE A 43 -2.34 11.76 30.40
N GLN A 44 -2.75 12.87 31.02
CA GLN A 44 -1.87 13.99 31.41
C GLN A 44 -1.01 13.65 32.63
N ASN A 45 -1.55 12.86 33.56
CA ASN A 45 -0.84 12.35 34.73
C ASN A 45 -1.54 11.10 35.28
N GLN A 46 -0.82 10.18 35.91
CA GLN A 46 -1.40 9.02 36.61
C GLN A 46 -0.60 8.59 37.83
N TRP A 47 -1.30 8.03 38.81
CA TRP A 47 -0.80 7.50 40.08
C TRP A 47 -1.52 6.17 40.40
N SER A 48 -1.10 5.47 41.46
CA SER A 48 -1.47 4.07 41.73
C SER A 48 -2.98 3.72 41.78
N THR A 49 -3.87 4.70 41.89
CA THR A 49 -5.33 4.52 41.99
C THR A 49 -6.13 5.49 41.12
N GLY A 50 -5.49 6.35 40.34
CA GLY A 50 -6.18 7.39 39.57
C GLY A 50 -5.33 8.13 38.57
N PHE A 51 -5.99 8.92 37.73
CA PHE A 51 -5.37 9.63 36.61
C PHE A 51 -6.13 10.93 36.30
N THR A 52 -5.46 11.81 35.57
CA THR A 52 -6.05 12.97 34.91
C THR A 52 -5.94 12.79 33.41
N ALA A 53 -7.04 12.96 32.69
CA ALA A 53 -7.09 12.93 31.23
C ALA A 53 -7.50 14.30 30.67
N ALA A 54 -6.93 14.64 29.50
CA ALA A 54 -7.39 15.72 28.64
C ALA A 54 -7.90 15.11 27.34
N VAL A 55 -9.00 15.65 26.81
CA VAL A 55 -9.64 15.18 25.58
C VAL A 55 -9.94 16.38 24.69
N THR A 56 -9.47 16.34 23.45
CA THR A 56 -9.80 17.33 22.41
C THR A 56 -10.57 16.64 21.29
N VAL A 57 -11.73 17.21 20.93
CA VAL A 57 -12.59 16.71 19.85
C VAL A 57 -12.61 17.73 18.73
N THR A 58 -12.16 17.33 17.54
CA THR A 58 -12.23 18.14 16.32
C THR A 58 -13.38 17.65 15.44
N ASN A 59 -14.26 18.55 15.02
CA ASN A 59 -15.37 18.23 14.12
C ASN A 59 -14.96 18.45 12.66
N ASN A 60 -14.83 17.37 11.89
CA ASN A 60 -14.53 17.42 10.46
C ASN A 60 -15.81 17.35 9.60
N SER A 61 -16.97 17.21 10.24
CA SER A 61 -18.29 17.19 9.58
C SER A 61 -18.96 18.57 9.58
N ALA A 62 -20.22 18.65 9.16
CA ALA A 62 -21.00 19.90 9.23
C ALA A 62 -21.00 20.49 10.66
N ALA A 63 -21.10 21.82 10.74
CA ALA A 63 -21.09 22.54 12.02
C ALA A 63 -22.23 22.05 12.95
N LYS A 64 -21.90 21.87 14.23
CA LYS A 64 -22.80 21.32 15.26
C LYS A 64 -23.17 22.40 16.28
N SER A 65 -24.44 22.45 16.66
CA SER A 65 -24.97 23.36 17.70
C SER A 65 -24.92 22.80 19.12
N SER A 66 -24.61 21.51 19.25
CA SER A 66 -24.38 20.75 20.49
C SER A 66 -23.50 19.55 20.16
N TRP A 67 -22.81 18.98 21.13
CA TRP A 67 -22.01 17.76 20.92
C TRP A 67 -22.09 16.78 22.10
N SER A 68 -22.08 15.49 21.77
CA SER A 68 -21.99 14.38 22.72
C SER A 68 -20.93 13.38 22.26
N LEU A 69 -19.82 13.30 23.01
CA LEU A 69 -18.77 12.31 22.82
C LEU A 69 -19.03 11.09 23.72
N LYS A 70 -18.91 9.88 23.18
CA LYS A 70 -19.08 8.62 23.93
C LYS A 70 -17.94 7.65 23.67
N TRP A 71 -17.52 6.95 24.72
CA TRP A 71 -16.56 5.86 24.67
C TRP A 71 -16.89 4.80 25.73
N SER A 72 -16.18 3.67 25.71
CA SER A 72 -16.23 2.68 26.78
C SER A 72 -14.83 2.27 27.17
N TYR A 73 -14.59 2.10 28.47
CA TYR A 73 -13.33 1.55 28.97
C TYR A 73 -13.30 0.02 28.81
N ALA A 74 -12.14 -0.53 28.45
CA ALA A 74 -11.91 -1.97 28.48
C ALA A 74 -11.61 -2.51 29.89
N GLY A 75 -11.20 -1.63 30.81
CA GLY A 75 -10.86 -1.95 32.19
C GLY A 75 -11.91 -1.46 33.20
N ASN A 76 -11.46 -1.24 34.44
CA ASN A 76 -12.31 -0.85 35.55
C ASN A 76 -12.38 0.68 35.79
N GLN A 77 -11.91 1.49 34.85
CA GLN A 77 -11.78 2.93 35.05
C GLN A 77 -13.12 3.62 35.37
N LYS A 78 -13.10 4.55 36.33
CA LYS A 78 -14.26 5.36 36.73
C LYS A 78 -13.94 6.85 36.70
N VAL A 79 -14.75 7.64 36.00
CA VAL A 79 -14.67 9.11 36.05
C VAL A 79 -15.15 9.60 37.42
N THR A 80 -14.36 10.43 38.09
CA THR A 80 -14.65 10.93 39.46
C THR A 80 -15.06 12.40 39.47
N SER A 81 -14.47 13.23 38.62
CA SER A 81 -14.83 14.64 38.41
C SER A 81 -14.30 15.13 37.07
N GLY A 82 -14.78 16.27 36.56
CA GLY A 82 -14.23 16.88 35.35
C GLY A 82 -14.71 18.30 35.10
N TRP A 83 -14.20 18.91 34.03
CA TRP A 83 -14.40 20.31 33.68
C TRP A 83 -14.57 20.48 32.16
N ASN A 84 -15.21 21.58 31.76
CA ASN A 84 -15.56 21.95 30.38
C ASN A 84 -16.45 20.94 29.63
N ALA A 85 -16.96 19.91 30.31
CA ALA A 85 -17.92 18.95 29.78
C ALA A 85 -18.78 18.35 30.91
N LYS A 86 -20.04 18.06 30.59
CA LYS A 86 -20.95 17.30 31.44
C LYS A 86 -20.64 15.81 31.27
N LEU A 87 -19.98 15.23 32.27
CA LEU A 87 -19.56 13.84 32.25
C LEU A 87 -20.55 12.95 33.02
N SER A 88 -20.86 11.80 32.45
CA SER A 88 -21.66 10.76 33.06
C SER A 88 -21.12 9.38 32.67
N GLN A 89 -21.24 8.39 33.55
CA GLN A 89 -20.77 7.04 33.30
C GLN A 89 -21.78 6.01 33.81
N SER A 90 -22.06 4.99 33.00
CA SER A 90 -22.84 3.81 33.37
C SER A 90 -22.06 2.55 33.01
N GLY A 91 -21.77 1.70 34.00
CA GLY A 91 -20.87 0.57 33.80
C GLY A 91 -19.48 1.03 33.31
N ALA A 92 -19.07 0.57 32.12
CA ALA A 92 -17.84 1.00 31.45
C ALA A 92 -18.05 2.18 30.48
N ALA A 93 -19.29 2.49 30.10
CA ALA A 93 -19.60 3.49 29.08
C ALA A 93 -19.64 4.89 29.67
N VAL A 94 -18.88 5.82 29.07
CA VAL A 94 -18.82 7.24 29.45
C VAL A 94 -19.47 8.09 28.35
N THR A 95 -20.19 9.13 28.75
CA THR A 95 -20.68 10.20 27.87
C THR A 95 -20.19 11.54 28.39
N ALA A 96 -19.50 12.29 27.54
CA ALA A 96 -19.20 13.72 27.72
C ALA A 96 -20.14 14.53 26.81
N ALA A 97 -20.81 15.54 27.35
CA ALA A 97 -21.67 16.44 26.58
C ALA A 97 -21.30 17.90 26.83
N ASN A 98 -21.66 18.78 25.90
CA ASN A 98 -21.32 20.19 25.98
C ASN A 98 -21.89 20.92 27.21
N GLU A 99 -21.14 21.93 27.65
CA GLU A 99 -21.64 23.00 28.49
C GLU A 99 -22.43 24.02 27.66
N THR A 100 -23.11 24.96 28.34
CA THR A 100 -23.91 25.99 27.66
C THR A 100 -23.06 26.96 26.83
N TYR A 101 -21.80 27.17 27.20
CA TYR A 101 -20.89 28.14 26.55
C TYR A 101 -20.01 27.53 25.45
N ASN A 102 -19.89 26.20 25.35
CA ASN A 102 -19.06 25.51 24.34
C ASN A 102 -19.87 24.54 23.46
N ALA A 103 -21.18 24.78 23.33
CA ALA A 103 -22.10 23.95 22.54
C ALA A 103 -21.81 24.01 21.02
N GLN A 104 -21.38 25.16 20.52
CA GLN A 104 -21.09 25.38 19.10
C GLN A 104 -19.74 24.77 18.72
N LEU A 105 -19.75 23.84 17.77
CA LEU A 105 -18.56 23.16 17.25
C LEU A 105 -18.58 23.20 15.72
N ALA A 106 -17.97 24.25 15.17
CA ALA A 106 -17.88 24.50 13.73
C ALA A 106 -17.13 23.38 12.99
N THR A 107 -17.31 23.30 11.66
CA THR A 107 -16.47 22.45 10.80
C THR A 107 -15.01 22.90 10.88
N GLY A 108 -14.08 21.97 11.10
CA GLY A 108 -12.68 22.22 11.43
C GLY A 108 -12.45 22.76 12.85
N GLY A 109 -13.51 23.01 13.62
CA GLY A 109 -13.41 23.52 14.99
C GLY A 109 -13.15 22.40 16.01
N SER A 110 -12.50 22.75 17.11
CA SER A 110 -12.17 21.83 18.20
C SER A 110 -12.70 22.32 19.55
N VAL A 111 -13.04 21.37 20.42
CA VAL A 111 -13.40 21.62 21.82
C VAL A 111 -12.56 20.71 22.73
N SER A 112 -12.06 21.27 23.84
CA SER A 112 -11.22 20.54 24.79
C SER A 112 -11.85 20.51 26.19
N PHE A 113 -11.86 19.33 26.80
CA PHE A 113 -12.31 19.10 28.17
C PHE A 113 -11.34 18.18 28.91
N GLY A 114 -11.50 18.05 30.23
CA GLY A 114 -10.64 17.19 31.02
C GLY A 114 -11.36 16.63 32.23
N PHE A 115 -10.80 15.54 32.78
CA PHE A 115 -11.39 14.85 33.91
C PHE A 115 -10.37 14.08 34.74
N GLN A 116 -10.74 13.82 35.99
CA GLN A 116 -10.06 12.87 36.85
C GLN A 116 -10.81 11.54 36.83
N GLY A 117 -10.06 10.44 36.90
CA GLY A 117 -10.61 9.10 37.04
C GLY A 117 -9.85 8.26 38.04
N SER A 118 -10.47 7.17 38.49
CA SER A 118 -9.85 6.10 39.28
C SER A 118 -9.73 4.83 38.44
N TYR A 119 -8.76 3.97 38.78
CA TYR A 119 -8.53 2.67 38.14
C TYR A 119 -7.77 1.73 39.09
N SER A 120 -7.63 0.46 38.72
CA SER A 120 -6.57 -0.40 39.27
C SER A 120 -6.03 -1.37 38.21
N GLY A 121 -4.76 -1.74 38.33
CA GLY A 121 -4.08 -2.55 37.32
C GLY A 121 -3.65 -1.71 36.11
N SER A 122 -4.22 -1.98 34.94
CA SER A 122 -3.87 -1.28 33.69
C SER A 122 -4.82 -0.12 33.38
N ASN A 123 -4.28 1.01 32.92
CA ASN A 123 -5.03 2.19 32.53
C ASN A 123 -5.00 2.38 31.00
N ALA A 124 -5.57 1.44 30.25
CA ALA A 124 -5.62 1.50 28.79
C ALA A 124 -6.50 2.66 28.27
N ILE A 125 -6.02 3.38 27.26
CA ILE A 125 -6.77 4.40 26.53
C ILE A 125 -7.93 3.73 25.75
N PRO A 126 -9.13 4.34 25.67
CA PRO A 126 -10.22 3.80 24.86
C PRO A 126 -9.88 3.80 23.35
N ALA A 127 -10.04 2.65 22.69
CA ALA A 127 -9.73 2.51 21.25
C ALA A 127 -10.86 2.99 20.31
N THR A 128 -11.99 3.47 20.83
CA THR A 128 -13.14 3.88 20.00
C THR A 128 -13.94 4.97 20.70
N PHE A 129 -14.13 6.07 19.97
CA PHE A 129 -14.98 7.19 20.36
C PHE A 129 -16.04 7.43 19.30
N THR A 130 -17.21 7.91 19.71
CA THR A 130 -18.28 8.36 18.80
C THR A 130 -18.73 9.78 19.16
N LEU A 131 -18.88 10.64 18.16
CA LEU A 131 -19.44 11.99 18.28
C LEU A 131 -20.86 11.96 17.70
N ASP A 132 -21.86 12.20 18.56
CA ASP A 132 -23.29 12.12 18.24
C ASP A 132 -23.71 10.79 17.59
N GLY A 133 -23.01 9.70 17.93
CA GLY A 133 -23.24 8.35 17.41
C GLY A 133 -22.42 7.97 16.18
N VAL A 134 -21.55 8.86 15.66
CA VAL A 134 -20.67 8.57 14.52
C VAL A 134 -19.22 8.38 14.97
N THR A 135 -18.56 7.32 14.51
CA THR A 135 -17.19 6.96 14.93
C THR A 135 -16.16 8.02 14.52
N CYS A 136 -15.29 8.39 15.46
CA CYS A 136 -14.16 9.29 15.22
C CYS A 136 -12.85 8.51 15.01
N ASN A 137 -11.90 9.13 14.31
CA ASN A 137 -10.50 8.73 14.44
C ASN A 137 -10.00 9.06 15.86
N VAL A 138 -9.10 8.22 16.38
CA VAL A 138 -8.44 8.45 17.66
C VAL A 138 -6.99 8.83 17.40
N ASP A 139 -6.57 9.98 17.91
CA ASP A 139 -5.18 10.35 18.09
C ASP A 139 -4.82 9.98 19.54
N ASP A 140 -3.88 9.05 19.73
CA ASP A 140 -3.47 8.57 21.05
C ASP A 140 -2.36 9.43 21.68
N GLY A 141 -1.98 10.52 21.01
CA GLY A 141 -1.06 11.50 21.54
C GLY A 141 0.42 11.14 21.39
N GLY A 142 0.76 10.15 20.57
CA GLY A 142 2.11 10.03 20.03
C GLY A 142 2.50 11.29 19.23
N PRO A 143 3.77 11.75 19.28
CA PRO A 143 4.17 12.99 18.61
C PRO A 143 4.15 12.82 17.08
N GLY A 144 3.28 13.56 16.39
CA GLY A 144 3.14 13.47 14.92
C GLY A 144 2.05 14.36 14.30
N GLY A 145 2.01 15.66 14.62
CA GLY A 145 1.03 16.62 14.09
C GLY A 145 1.69 17.96 13.68
N PRO A 146 1.23 18.63 12.59
CA PRO A 146 2.12 19.47 11.80
C PRO A 146 2.18 20.95 12.21
N THR A 147 2.99 21.31 13.21
CA THR A 147 3.56 22.68 13.34
C THR A 147 4.85 22.82 14.18
N ASP A 148 5.31 21.80 14.91
CA ASP A 148 6.38 22.00 15.90
C ASP A 148 7.81 22.14 15.32
N PRO A 149 8.66 23.00 15.92
CA PRO A 149 10.08 23.14 15.59
C PRO A 149 10.89 21.90 16.03
N PRO A 150 12.09 21.67 15.47
CA PRO A 150 12.81 20.41 15.64
C PRO A 150 13.26 20.14 17.09
N ASP A 151 12.82 19.01 17.64
CA ASP A 151 13.29 18.45 18.92
C ASP A 151 14.67 17.77 18.75
N PRO A 152 15.73 18.17 19.47
CA PRO A 152 17.08 17.65 19.26
C PRO A 152 17.38 16.43 20.13
N GLY A 153 17.28 15.19 19.59
CA GLY A 153 17.51 14.00 20.42
C GLY A 153 17.69 12.59 19.82
N GLY A 154 18.05 12.40 18.54
CA GLY A 154 18.30 11.05 18.00
C GLY A 154 18.93 11.03 16.59
N PRO A 155 19.79 10.06 16.23
CA PRO A 155 20.69 10.17 15.08
C PRO A 155 20.09 9.76 13.72
N SER A 156 18.89 10.25 13.38
CA SER A 156 18.40 10.13 12.01
C SER A 156 17.70 11.42 11.54
N ASN A 157 18.28 12.09 10.55
CA ASN A 157 17.65 13.20 9.81
C ASN A 157 16.57 12.68 8.83
N ARG A 158 15.87 11.60 9.16
CA ARG A 158 14.83 10.99 8.33
C ARG A 158 13.56 11.80 8.44
N VAL A 159 13.00 12.19 7.29
CA VAL A 159 11.64 12.75 7.24
C VAL A 159 10.61 11.63 7.42
N ASP A 160 9.42 11.97 7.94
CA ASP A 160 8.37 10.98 8.21
C ASP A 160 7.89 10.25 6.94
N ASN A 161 7.75 10.95 5.81
CA ASN A 161 7.51 10.34 4.50
C ASN A 161 8.59 10.80 3.51
N PRO A 162 9.45 9.89 2.99
CA PRO A 162 10.53 10.24 2.06
C PRO A 162 10.02 10.81 0.72
N TYR A 163 8.83 10.43 0.26
CA TYR A 163 8.24 10.91 -0.99
C TYR A 163 7.64 12.32 -0.88
N SER A 164 7.30 12.77 0.34
CA SER A 164 6.68 14.07 0.55
C SER A 164 7.63 15.22 0.16
N GLY A 165 7.17 16.07 -0.77
CA GLY A 165 7.94 17.22 -1.28
C GLY A 165 9.14 16.86 -2.17
N ALA A 166 9.32 15.59 -2.55
CA ALA A 166 10.45 15.13 -3.35
C ALA A 166 10.03 14.76 -4.80
N LYS A 167 10.97 14.92 -5.73
CA LYS A 167 10.93 14.18 -7.00
C LYS A 167 11.18 12.70 -6.73
N VAL A 168 10.91 11.83 -7.70
CA VAL A 168 11.33 10.43 -7.66
C VAL A 168 12.16 10.11 -8.91
N TYR A 169 13.17 9.26 -8.73
CA TYR A 169 14.13 8.85 -9.75
C TYR A 169 13.47 8.20 -10.97
N VAL A 170 13.81 8.70 -12.16
CA VAL A 170 13.45 8.06 -13.44
C VAL A 170 14.65 7.25 -13.91
N ASN A 171 14.51 5.92 -13.95
CA ASN A 171 15.55 5.05 -14.48
C ASN A 171 15.71 5.28 -16.00
N PRO A 172 16.87 5.75 -16.50
CA PRO A 172 17.07 6.06 -17.92
C PRO A 172 17.00 4.82 -18.81
N GLU A 173 17.37 3.63 -18.31
CA GLU A 173 17.35 2.39 -19.09
C GLU A 173 15.91 1.93 -19.36
N TRP A 174 15.08 1.94 -18.31
CA TRP A 174 13.65 1.66 -18.45
C TRP A 174 12.95 2.74 -19.28
N SER A 175 13.30 4.02 -19.06
CA SER A 175 12.78 5.15 -19.83
C SER A 175 13.04 4.99 -21.33
N ALA A 176 14.25 4.57 -21.72
CA ALA A 176 14.60 4.31 -23.11
C ALA A 176 13.79 3.15 -23.72
N ASN A 177 13.63 2.03 -22.99
CA ASN A 177 12.81 0.90 -23.43
C ASN A 177 11.34 1.28 -23.60
N ALA A 178 10.77 2.01 -22.64
CA ALA A 178 9.41 2.54 -22.71
C ALA A 178 9.24 3.49 -23.90
N ALA A 179 10.17 4.44 -24.10
CA ALA A 179 10.11 5.40 -25.20
C ALA A 179 10.27 4.76 -26.60
N ALA A 180 10.91 3.59 -26.70
CA ALA A 180 11.04 2.83 -27.94
C ALA A 180 9.74 2.13 -28.38
N GLU A 181 8.77 1.96 -27.49
CA GLU A 181 7.47 1.37 -27.82
C GLU A 181 6.48 2.39 -28.40
N PRO A 182 5.60 2.00 -29.35
CA PRO A 182 4.59 2.90 -29.91
C PRO A 182 3.69 3.53 -28.83
N GLY A 183 3.81 4.84 -28.65
CA GLY A 183 3.07 5.62 -27.64
C GLY A 183 3.67 5.58 -26.22
N GLY A 184 4.76 4.86 -25.98
CA GLY A 184 5.35 4.69 -24.65
C GLY A 184 6.07 5.93 -24.09
N SER A 185 6.34 6.93 -24.92
CA SER A 185 6.78 8.27 -24.47
C SER A 185 5.81 8.93 -23.46
N ARG A 186 4.54 8.53 -23.45
CA ARG A 186 3.51 8.98 -22.49
C ARG A 186 3.78 8.52 -21.05
N VAL A 187 4.60 7.48 -20.88
CA VAL A 187 4.94 6.90 -19.56
C VAL A 187 6.45 6.81 -19.32
N ALA A 188 7.30 6.98 -20.32
CA ALA A 188 8.76 6.88 -20.21
C ALA A 188 9.38 7.83 -19.16
N ASN A 189 8.71 8.92 -18.77
CA ASN A 189 9.15 9.85 -17.73
C ASN A 189 8.62 9.49 -16.32
N GLN A 190 7.97 8.34 -16.14
CA GLN A 190 7.50 7.89 -14.82
C GLN A 190 8.65 7.24 -14.03
N PRO A 191 8.72 7.45 -12.71
CA PRO A 191 9.74 6.86 -11.87
C PRO A 191 9.48 5.37 -11.63
N THR A 192 10.52 4.56 -11.61
CA THR A 192 10.43 3.10 -11.43
C THR A 192 11.48 2.58 -10.44
N GLY A 193 11.21 1.44 -9.82
CA GLY A 193 12.17 0.75 -8.94
C GLY A 193 13.37 0.19 -9.71
N VAL A 194 14.56 0.26 -9.12
CA VAL A 194 15.79 -0.37 -9.64
C VAL A 194 16.03 -1.68 -8.89
N TRP A 195 16.09 -2.79 -9.61
CA TRP A 195 16.14 -4.13 -9.01
C TRP A 195 17.57 -4.63 -8.88
N LEU A 196 17.99 -4.92 -7.65
CA LEU A 196 19.29 -5.56 -7.37
C LEU A 196 19.09 -7.08 -7.32
N ASP A 197 18.61 -7.68 -8.40
CA ASP A 197 18.18 -9.09 -8.47
C ASP A 197 19.32 -10.13 -8.39
N ARG A 198 20.57 -9.68 -8.19
CA ARG A 198 21.80 -10.48 -8.06
C ARG A 198 22.97 -9.61 -7.61
N ILE A 199 24.03 -10.22 -7.07
CA ILE A 199 25.31 -9.59 -6.71
C ILE A 199 25.89 -8.81 -7.90
N ALA A 200 25.80 -9.37 -9.12
CA ALA A 200 26.31 -8.71 -10.32
C ALA A 200 25.59 -7.37 -10.64
N ALA A 201 24.32 -7.19 -10.24
CA ALA A 201 23.59 -5.94 -10.45
C ALA A 201 24.13 -4.76 -9.61
N ILE A 202 24.84 -5.05 -8.50
CA ILE A 202 25.45 -4.01 -7.65
C ILE A 202 26.49 -3.21 -8.45
N ASN A 203 27.31 -3.89 -9.27
CA ASN A 203 28.35 -3.28 -10.09
C ASN A 203 27.90 -2.97 -11.53
N GLY A 204 26.74 -3.50 -11.94
CA GLY A 204 26.25 -3.46 -13.32
C GLY A 204 26.66 -4.71 -14.08
N ALA A 205 25.73 -5.26 -14.87
CA ALA A 205 25.90 -6.52 -15.60
C ALA A 205 25.18 -6.49 -16.94
N GLY A 206 25.71 -7.17 -17.97
CA GLY A 206 25.08 -7.23 -19.29
C GLY A 206 24.94 -5.87 -19.99
N GLY A 207 25.82 -4.91 -19.68
CA GLY A 207 25.75 -3.53 -20.17
C GLY A 207 24.79 -2.62 -19.39
N LYS A 208 24.08 -3.13 -18.38
CA LYS A 208 23.22 -2.32 -17.50
C LYS A 208 24.00 -1.55 -16.44
N MET A 209 23.44 -0.42 -16.02
CA MET A 209 23.89 0.40 -14.90
C MET A 209 23.98 -0.40 -13.59
N GLY A 210 25.05 -0.15 -12.82
CA GLY A 210 25.17 -0.61 -11.44
C GLY A 210 24.59 0.38 -10.43
N LEU A 211 24.55 -0.02 -9.16
CA LEU A 211 24.00 0.79 -8.05
C LEU A 211 24.62 2.20 -7.99
N ARG A 212 25.96 2.31 -8.08
CA ARG A 212 26.65 3.62 -8.11
C ARG A 212 26.24 4.48 -9.32
N ALA A 213 26.03 3.88 -10.49
CA ALA A 213 25.63 4.62 -11.69
C ALA A 213 24.19 5.17 -11.55
N HIS A 214 23.28 4.39 -10.96
CA HIS A 214 21.92 4.87 -10.67
C HIS A 214 21.91 6.01 -9.63
N LEU A 215 22.73 5.91 -8.58
CA LEU A 215 22.87 6.97 -7.58
C LEU A 215 23.50 8.26 -8.15
N ASP A 216 24.49 8.14 -9.03
CA ASP A 216 25.09 9.28 -9.75
C ASP A 216 24.07 9.99 -10.65
N GLU A 217 23.27 9.22 -11.39
CA GLU A 217 22.17 9.76 -12.20
C GLU A 217 21.05 10.35 -11.33
N ALA A 218 20.79 9.77 -10.15
CA ALA A 218 19.83 10.31 -9.19
C ALA A 218 20.28 11.68 -8.64
N LEU A 219 21.56 11.85 -8.33
CA LEU A 219 22.14 13.17 -7.98
C LEU A 219 21.99 14.18 -9.13
N ARG A 220 22.21 13.74 -10.38
CA ARG A 220 22.02 14.59 -11.56
C ARG A 220 20.56 15.04 -11.73
N GLN A 221 19.60 14.14 -11.50
CA GLN A 221 18.15 14.44 -11.57
C GLN A 221 17.65 15.29 -10.39
N LYS A 222 18.26 15.12 -9.20
CA LYS A 222 17.95 15.90 -7.98
C LYS A 222 18.13 17.39 -8.26
N GLY A 223 19.31 17.77 -8.77
CA GLY A 223 19.70 19.17 -8.90
C GLY A 223 19.69 19.86 -7.54
N SER A 224 18.96 20.97 -7.42
CA SER A 224 18.78 21.69 -6.15
C SER A 224 17.54 21.26 -5.33
N GLY A 225 16.73 20.32 -5.83
CA GLY A 225 15.50 19.86 -5.17
C GLY A 225 15.70 18.63 -4.30
N GLU A 226 14.62 18.11 -3.72
CA GLU A 226 14.61 16.82 -3.05
C GLU A 226 14.32 15.70 -4.05
N LEU A 227 14.93 14.53 -3.87
CA LEU A 227 14.73 13.36 -4.75
C LEU A 227 14.83 12.05 -3.96
N VAL A 228 13.83 11.19 -4.19
CA VAL A 228 13.82 9.77 -3.78
C VAL A 228 14.34 8.90 -4.91
N VAL A 229 15.24 7.98 -4.60
CA VAL A 229 15.59 6.84 -5.46
C VAL A 229 15.12 5.55 -4.81
N GLN A 230 14.63 4.59 -5.60
CA GLN A 230 13.97 3.38 -5.13
C GLN A 230 14.76 2.14 -5.59
N PHE A 231 15.20 1.31 -4.64
CA PHE A 231 15.88 0.05 -4.90
C PHE A 231 15.11 -1.14 -4.34
N VAL A 232 15.06 -2.23 -5.08
CA VAL A 232 14.54 -3.52 -4.60
C VAL A 232 15.72 -4.39 -4.20
N ILE A 233 15.84 -4.64 -2.90
CA ILE A 233 16.76 -5.61 -2.29
C ILE A 233 16.07 -6.95 -2.40
N TYR A 234 16.60 -7.86 -3.21
CA TYR A 234 15.90 -9.08 -3.61
C TYR A 234 16.89 -10.15 -4.06
N ASN A 235 17.61 -10.74 -3.11
CA ASN A 235 18.56 -11.82 -3.39
C ASN A 235 18.74 -12.79 -2.20
N LEU A 236 17.71 -12.99 -1.37
CA LEU A 236 17.76 -13.94 -0.26
C LEU A 236 18.31 -15.33 -0.66
N PRO A 237 19.02 -16.03 0.24
CA PRO A 237 19.33 -17.44 0.09
C PRO A 237 18.04 -18.23 -0.14
N GLY A 238 17.93 -18.98 -1.23
CA GLY A 238 16.72 -19.76 -1.55
C GLY A 238 15.48 -18.91 -1.85
N ARG A 239 15.65 -17.68 -2.33
CA ARG A 239 14.62 -16.73 -2.83
C ARG A 239 13.52 -17.42 -3.65
N ASP A 240 12.30 -16.88 -3.57
CA ASP A 240 11.10 -17.40 -4.24
C ASP A 240 10.80 -18.86 -3.89
N CYS A 241 10.87 -19.23 -2.60
CA CYS A 241 10.74 -20.62 -2.18
C CYS A 241 9.44 -21.34 -2.61
N SER A 242 8.42 -20.63 -3.12
CA SER A 242 7.18 -21.19 -3.69
C SER A 242 7.01 -21.05 -5.21
N ALA A 243 7.98 -20.45 -5.90
CA ALA A 243 8.02 -20.25 -7.35
C ALA A 243 9.37 -20.74 -7.94
N LEU A 244 9.57 -20.53 -9.25
CA LEU A 244 10.78 -20.91 -9.99
C LEU A 244 11.29 -19.82 -10.96
N ALA A 245 10.45 -18.85 -11.34
CA ALA A 245 10.74 -17.93 -12.44
C ALA A 245 11.84 -16.92 -12.11
N SER A 246 11.90 -16.50 -10.85
CA SER A 246 12.90 -15.59 -10.33
C SER A 246 13.66 -16.22 -9.15
N ASN A 247 13.93 -17.53 -9.20
CA ASN A 247 14.87 -18.19 -8.29
C ASN A 247 16.18 -17.38 -8.15
N GLY A 248 16.67 -17.25 -6.91
CA GLY A 248 17.91 -16.53 -6.60
C GLY A 248 19.18 -17.29 -7.01
N GLU A 249 20.29 -16.57 -7.17
CA GLU A 249 21.60 -17.17 -7.42
C GLU A 249 22.19 -17.85 -6.17
N LEU A 250 21.68 -17.47 -4.98
CA LEU A 250 22.12 -18.00 -3.68
C LEU A 250 21.24 -19.18 -3.25
N LYS A 251 21.88 -20.30 -2.94
CA LYS A 251 21.22 -21.50 -2.40
C LYS A 251 20.70 -21.26 -0.99
N ALA A 252 19.79 -22.12 -0.53
CA ALA A 252 19.13 -22.01 0.78
C ALA A 252 20.07 -21.85 1.99
N ASP A 253 21.29 -22.39 1.91
CA ASP A 253 22.32 -22.38 2.95
C ASP A 253 23.32 -21.22 2.84
N GLU A 254 23.33 -20.44 1.75
CA GLU A 254 24.34 -19.41 1.46
C GLU A 254 24.09 -18.05 2.15
N ILE A 255 23.53 -18.05 3.37
CA ILE A 255 23.27 -16.83 4.17
C ILE A 255 24.53 -16.03 4.47
N GLY A 256 25.71 -16.68 4.52
CA GLY A 256 27.00 -15.97 4.63
C GLY A 256 27.25 -15.04 3.44
N ARG A 257 27.10 -15.55 2.22
CA ARG A 257 27.31 -14.80 0.97
C ARG A 257 26.27 -13.68 0.79
N TYR A 258 25.02 -13.93 1.16
CA TYR A 258 24.00 -12.87 1.18
C TYR A 258 24.43 -11.68 2.05
N LYS A 259 25.03 -11.93 3.22
CA LYS A 259 25.55 -10.88 4.08
C LYS A 259 26.77 -10.18 3.47
N THR A 260 27.82 -10.94 3.12
CA THR A 260 29.13 -10.39 2.74
C THR A 260 29.27 -9.93 1.29
N ASP A 261 28.60 -10.61 0.36
CA ASP A 261 28.79 -10.42 -1.08
C ASP A 261 27.67 -9.54 -1.67
N TYR A 262 26.54 -9.42 -0.97
CA TYR A 262 25.34 -8.70 -1.42
C TYR A 262 24.98 -7.51 -0.52
N ILE A 263 24.58 -7.72 0.74
CA ILE A 263 24.14 -6.62 1.62
C ILE A 263 25.28 -5.67 2.01
N ASP A 264 26.43 -6.17 2.46
CA ASP A 264 27.54 -5.32 2.90
C ASP A 264 28.08 -4.39 1.77
N PRO A 265 28.26 -4.84 0.51
CA PRO A 265 28.60 -3.97 -0.60
C PRO A 265 27.53 -2.94 -0.94
N ILE A 266 26.24 -3.31 -0.87
CA ILE A 266 25.13 -2.35 -1.04
C ILE A 266 25.22 -1.27 0.04
N LYS A 267 25.32 -1.65 1.32
CA LYS A 267 25.49 -0.69 2.43
C LYS A 267 26.67 0.25 2.19
N ALA A 268 27.83 -0.29 1.84
CA ALA A 268 29.05 0.50 1.62
C ALA A 268 28.91 1.50 0.46
N ILE A 269 28.02 1.23 -0.51
CA ILE A 269 27.67 2.16 -1.57
C ILE A 269 26.66 3.21 -1.09
N LEU A 270 25.57 2.80 -0.41
CA LEU A 270 24.53 3.74 0.05
C LEU A 270 25.06 4.72 1.12
N ALA A 271 25.99 4.28 1.96
CA ALA A 271 26.61 5.07 3.02
C ALA A 271 27.72 6.04 2.53
N ASP A 272 28.02 6.05 1.23
CA ASP A 272 29.00 6.98 0.65
C ASP A 272 28.51 8.44 0.82
N PRO A 273 29.29 9.33 1.48
CA PRO A 273 28.87 10.71 1.72
C PRO A 273 28.46 11.50 0.47
N LYS A 274 28.90 11.07 -0.73
CA LYS A 274 28.45 11.59 -2.02
C LYS A 274 26.92 11.56 -2.16
N TYR A 275 26.26 10.53 -1.62
CA TYR A 275 24.82 10.29 -1.78
C TYR A 275 23.97 10.76 -0.60
N ALA A 276 24.57 11.32 0.45
CA ALA A 276 23.88 11.71 1.69
C ALA A 276 22.74 12.75 1.51
N SER A 277 22.66 13.40 0.34
CA SER A 277 21.59 14.35 -0.04
C SER A 277 20.43 13.72 -0.82
N LEU A 278 20.51 12.45 -1.19
CA LEU A 278 19.40 11.66 -1.73
C LEU A 278 18.56 11.09 -0.60
N ARG A 279 17.26 10.85 -0.84
CA ARG A 279 16.45 9.94 -0.03
C ARG A 279 16.47 8.59 -0.72
N ILE A 280 16.82 7.53 -0.02
CA ILE A 280 17.05 6.21 -0.63
C ILE A 280 16.03 5.23 -0.06
N VAL A 281 15.00 4.88 -0.84
CA VAL A 281 14.01 3.88 -0.44
C VAL A 281 14.50 2.50 -0.84
N THR A 282 14.41 1.55 0.09
CA THR A 282 14.79 0.15 -0.08
C THR A 282 13.58 -0.74 0.19
N THR A 283 13.02 -1.33 -0.86
CA THR A 283 12.06 -2.44 -0.70
C THR A 283 12.85 -3.69 -0.33
N VAL A 284 12.58 -4.25 0.85
CA VAL A 284 13.35 -5.36 1.42
C VAL A 284 12.65 -6.69 1.18
N GLU A 285 13.25 -7.46 0.28
CA GLU A 285 13.04 -8.89 0.00
C GLU A 285 11.58 -9.28 -0.21
N ILE A 286 11.10 -9.03 -1.43
CA ILE A 286 9.77 -9.44 -1.89
C ILE A 286 9.63 -10.97 -1.92
N ASP A 287 8.38 -11.46 -1.88
CA ASP A 287 8.05 -12.90 -1.92
C ASP A 287 8.83 -13.75 -0.90
N SER A 288 9.11 -13.18 0.29
CA SER A 288 9.95 -13.81 1.31
C SER A 288 9.16 -14.26 2.54
N LEU A 289 9.03 -13.43 3.57
CA LEU A 289 8.46 -13.77 4.87
C LEU A 289 7.02 -14.34 4.81
N PRO A 290 6.09 -13.83 3.97
CA PRO A 290 4.73 -14.38 3.90
C PRO A 290 4.68 -15.82 3.40
N ASN A 291 5.67 -16.29 2.63
CA ASN A 291 5.79 -17.72 2.25
C ASN A 291 5.97 -18.63 3.47
N LEU A 292 6.66 -18.17 4.52
CA LEU A 292 6.87 -18.98 5.73
C LEU A 292 5.59 -19.18 6.55
N VAL A 293 4.56 -18.35 6.34
CA VAL A 293 3.22 -18.51 6.93
C VAL A 293 2.34 -19.38 6.03
N THR A 294 2.33 -19.07 4.74
CA THR A 294 1.31 -19.57 3.78
C THR A 294 1.71 -20.83 3.02
N ASN A 295 3.01 -21.10 2.86
CA ASN A 295 3.54 -22.14 1.97
C ASN A 295 4.46 -23.16 2.70
N THR A 296 4.17 -23.44 3.98
CA THR A 296 4.94 -24.41 4.81
C THR A 296 4.05 -25.38 5.59
N GLY A 297 4.66 -26.47 6.06
CA GLY A 297 4.05 -27.46 6.94
C GLY A 297 2.97 -28.28 6.25
N SER A 298 1.86 -28.54 6.95
CA SER A 298 0.75 -29.35 6.45
C SER A 298 -0.26 -28.57 5.58
N ARG A 299 0.02 -27.31 5.21
CA ARG A 299 -0.88 -26.54 4.32
C ARG A 299 -0.93 -27.19 2.93
N PRO A 300 -2.09 -27.24 2.24
CA PRO A 300 -2.19 -27.76 0.86
C PRO A 300 -1.31 -27.01 -0.15
N THR A 301 -0.94 -25.79 0.19
CA THR A 301 -0.10 -24.87 -0.57
C THR A 301 1.40 -25.06 -0.32
N ALA A 302 1.79 -25.89 0.65
CA ALA A 302 3.17 -26.06 1.09
C ALA A 302 4.13 -26.59 0.01
N VAL A 303 5.41 -26.24 0.17
CA VAL A 303 6.49 -26.61 -0.74
C VAL A 303 7.77 -26.93 0.05
N PRO A 304 8.54 -27.97 -0.31
CA PRO A 304 9.72 -28.38 0.47
C PRO A 304 10.78 -27.29 0.64
N GLN A 305 10.92 -26.41 -0.36
CA GLN A 305 11.90 -25.32 -0.30
C GLN A 305 11.53 -24.28 0.78
N CYS A 306 10.26 -23.90 0.92
CA CYS A 306 9.85 -23.01 2.00
C CYS A 306 9.95 -23.67 3.39
N ASP A 307 9.74 -24.99 3.49
CA ASP A 307 10.00 -25.73 4.73
C ASP A 307 11.48 -25.69 5.11
N VAL A 308 12.39 -25.83 4.13
CA VAL A 308 13.84 -25.64 4.35
C VAL A 308 14.14 -24.21 4.80
N MET A 309 13.58 -23.19 4.15
CA MET A 309 13.81 -21.78 4.53
C MET A 309 13.25 -21.40 5.90
N LYS A 310 12.16 -22.06 6.32
CA LYS A 310 11.60 -21.94 7.67
C LYS A 310 12.46 -22.64 8.71
N ALA A 311 12.91 -23.86 8.41
CA ALA A 311 13.73 -24.67 9.32
C ALA A 311 15.14 -24.09 9.54
N ASN A 312 15.76 -23.50 8.52
CA ASN A 312 17.06 -22.84 8.65
C ASN A 312 16.98 -21.39 9.16
N GLY A 313 15.80 -20.75 9.07
CA GLY A 313 15.53 -19.38 9.49
C GLY A 313 16.22 -18.30 8.64
N ASN A 314 16.75 -18.64 7.46
CA ASN A 314 17.61 -17.73 6.69
C ASN A 314 16.85 -16.57 6.03
N TYR A 315 15.54 -16.70 5.80
CA TYR A 315 14.68 -15.57 5.43
C TYR A 315 14.58 -14.54 6.56
N VAL A 316 14.22 -14.97 7.78
CA VAL A 316 14.14 -14.10 8.98
C VAL A 316 15.48 -13.44 9.26
N LYS A 317 16.58 -14.21 9.22
CA LYS A 317 17.94 -13.68 9.39
C LYS A 317 18.36 -12.73 8.27
N GLY A 318 18.06 -13.05 7.01
CA GLY A 318 18.46 -12.24 5.87
C GLY A 318 17.73 -10.90 5.83
N VAL A 319 16.43 -10.89 6.12
CA VAL A 319 15.65 -9.65 6.26
C VAL A 319 16.14 -8.84 7.45
N GLY A 320 16.30 -9.44 8.64
CA GLY A 320 16.83 -8.73 9.81
C GLY A 320 18.23 -8.14 9.58
N TYR A 321 19.12 -8.88 8.92
CA TYR A 321 20.45 -8.36 8.59
C TYR A 321 20.40 -7.20 7.59
N ALA A 322 19.56 -7.28 6.55
CA ALA A 322 19.36 -6.19 5.61
C ALA A 322 18.78 -4.95 6.29
N LEU A 323 17.74 -5.12 7.12
CA LEU A 323 17.14 -4.03 7.90
C LEU A 323 18.17 -3.34 8.79
N ASN A 324 18.93 -4.09 9.58
CA ASN A 324 20.02 -3.55 10.42
C ASN A 324 21.05 -2.77 9.58
N LYS A 325 21.66 -3.43 8.58
CA LYS A 325 22.75 -2.82 7.80
C LYS A 325 22.34 -1.61 6.98
N LEU A 326 21.16 -1.64 6.38
CA LEU A 326 20.64 -0.54 5.58
C LEU A 326 20.01 0.55 6.47
N GLY A 327 19.44 0.16 7.62
CA GLY A 327 18.91 1.02 8.68
C GLY A 327 19.99 1.85 9.40
N ASP A 328 21.23 1.37 9.46
CA ASP A 328 22.40 2.15 9.88
C ASP A 328 22.67 3.40 9.00
N VAL A 329 22.13 3.47 7.77
CA VAL A 329 22.45 4.54 6.81
C VAL A 329 21.44 5.70 6.96
N PRO A 330 21.85 6.93 7.36
CA PRO A 330 20.92 7.96 7.83
C PRO A 330 19.86 8.44 6.83
N ASN A 331 20.10 8.27 5.54
CA ASN A 331 19.20 8.68 4.45
C ASN A 331 18.56 7.50 3.69
N VAL A 332 18.66 6.28 4.22
CA VAL A 332 17.97 5.08 3.73
C VAL A 332 16.66 4.87 4.48
N TYR A 333 15.63 4.39 3.77
CA TYR A 333 14.25 4.22 4.24
C TYR A 333 13.79 2.80 3.84
N ASN A 334 13.86 1.85 4.78
CA ASN A 334 13.49 0.45 4.51
C ASN A 334 11.97 0.26 4.55
N TYR A 335 11.42 -0.29 3.48
CA TYR A 335 10.04 -0.78 3.41
C TYR A 335 10.04 -2.30 3.23
N VAL A 336 9.51 -3.03 4.20
CA VAL A 336 9.44 -4.51 4.12
C VAL A 336 8.29 -4.93 3.20
N ASP A 337 8.51 -5.92 2.32
CA ASP A 337 7.43 -6.42 1.49
C ASP A 337 6.36 -7.15 2.31
N ALA A 338 5.11 -6.77 2.09
CA ALA A 338 3.92 -7.24 2.79
C ALA A 338 2.95 -7.97 1.86
N GLY A 339 3.45 -8.59 0.79
CA GLY A 339 2.64 -9.34 -0.15
C GLY A 339 1.50 -8.51 -0.73
N HIS A 340 0.29 -9.05 -0.77
CA HIS A 340 -0.92 -8.36 -1.24
C HIS A 340 -2.17 -8.99 -0.62
N HIS A 341 -3.33 -8.33 -0.74
CA HIS A 341 -4.56 -8.79 -0.08
C HIS A 341 -4.97 -10.19 -0.55
N GLY A 342 -4.75 -10.48 -1.83
CA GLY A 342 -5.02 -11.76 -2.49
C GLY A 342 -4.08 -12.90 -2.09
N TRP A 343 -3.17 -12.67 -1.14
CA TRP A 343 -2.29 -13.68 -0.55
C TRP A 343 -2.46 -13.79 0.97
N ILE A 344 -2.40 -12.66 1.70
CA ILE A 344 -2.42 -12.67 3.17
C ILE A 344 -3.59 -11.88 3.80
N GLY A 345 -4.62 -11.55 3.03
CA GLY A 345 -5.84 -10.90 3.53
C GLY A 345 -6.81 -11.79 4.33
N TRP A 346 -6.52 -13.09 4.48
CA TRP A 346 -7.31 -14.03 5.29
C TRP A 346 -6.90 -14.00 6.77
N ASP A 347 -7.87 -14.20 7.66
CA ASP A 347 -7.68 -14.14 9.12
C ASP A 347 -6.53 -15.05 9.63
N ASP A 348 -6.31 -16.22 9.01
CA ASP A 348 -5.27 -17.20 9.38
C ASP A 348 -3.88 -16.91 8.79
N ASN A 349 -3.78 -15.95 7.87
CA ASN A 349 -2.53 -15.50 7.25
C ASN A 349 -2.11 -14.12 7.76
N PHE A 350 -3.08 -13.21 7.93
CA PHE A 350 -2.88 -11.78 8.21
C PHE A 350 -2.11 -11.55 9.52
N GLY A 351 -2.68 -11.98 10.66
CA GLY A 351 -2.05 -11.83 11.98
C GLY A 351 -0.67 -12.51 12.06
N PRO A 352 -0.54 -13.81 11.71
CA PRO A 352 0.74 -14.51 11.74
C PRO A 352 1.82 -13.91 10.83
N THR A 353 1.45 -13.26 9.72
CA THR A 353 2.43 -12.58 8.85
C THR A 353 3.00 -11.33 9.51
N ALA A 354 2.17 -10.53 10.19
CA ALA A 354 2.68 -9.42 11.00
C ALA A 354 3.59 -9.90 12.14
N THR A 355 3.32 -11.07 12.73
CA THR A 355 4.20 -11.69 13.75
C THR A 355 5.57 -12.05 13.18
N ILE A 356 5.66 -12.73 12.04
CA ILE A 356 6.98 -13.11 11.49
C ILE A 356 7.75 -11.92 10.91
N MET A 357 7.06 -10.86 10.46
CA MET A 357 7.69 -9.59 10.14
C MET A 357 8.33 -8.94 11.36
N LYS A 358 7.64 -8.95 12.51
CA LYS A 358 8.18 -8.46 13.78
C LYS A 358 9.39 -9.29 14.24
N GLU A 359 9.36 -10.61 14.04
CA GLU A 359 10.50 -11.50 14.29
C GLU A 359 11.71 -11.11 13.44
N ALA A 360 11.53 -10.94 12.13
CA ALA A 360 12.60 -10.50 11.23
C ALA A 360 13.14 -9.10 11.56
N ALA A 361 12.25 -8.15 11.85
CA ALA A 361 12.60 -6.79 12.27
C ALA A 361 13.17 -6.70 13.71
N THR A 362 13.37 -7.83 14.39
CA THR A 362 14.10 -7.91 15.67
C THR A 362 15.20 -8.98 15.65
N ALA A 363 15.53 -9.53 14.48
CA ALA A 363 16.61 -10.48 14.27
C ALA A 363 17.93 -9.80 13.84
N GLU A 364 19.06 -10.48 14.07
CA GLU A 364 20.37 -10.10 13.51
C GLU A 364 20.83 -8.66 13.86
N GLY A 365 20.34 -8.14 14.99
CA GLY A 365 20.64 -6.80 15.50
C GLY A 365 19.70 -5.68 15.00
N ALA A 366 18.74 -6.00 14.12
CA ALA A 366 17.71 -5.04 13.74
C ALA A 366 16.76 -4.74 14.91
N THR A 367 16.12 -3.58 14.80
CA THR A 367 15.02 -3.11 15.63
C THR A 367 13.88 -2.63 14.73
N VAL A 368 12.71 -2.39 15.31
CA VAL A 368 11.60 -1.80 14.53
C VAL A 368 11.83 -0.35 14.10
N ASN A 369 12.87 0.32 14.61
CA ASN A 369 13.30 1.64 14.13
C ASN A 369 14.07 1.56 12.81
N ASP A 370 14.53 0.37 12.43
CA ASP A 370 15.16 0.10 11.13
C ASP A 370 14.12 -0.16 10.03
N VAL A 371 12.83 -0.24 10.38
CA VAL A 371 11.70 -0.36 9.46
C VAL A 371 10.97 0.97 9.38
N HIS A 372 11.06 1.63 8.22
CA HIS A 372 10.35 2.87 7.96
C HIS A 372 8.89 2.62 7.57
N GLY A 373 8.63 1.49 6.90
CA GLY A 373 7.30 1.13 6.47
C GLY A 373 7.21 -0.25 5.84
N PHE A 374 6.13 -0.46 5.10
CA PHE A 374 5.86 -1.70 4.37
C PHE A 374 5.36 -1.40 2.96
N ILE A 375 5.55 -2.31 2.01
CA ILE A 375 5.00 -2.19 0.64
C ILE A 375 4.08 -3.36 0.32
N THR A 376 2.94 -3.09 -0.32
CA THR A 376 2.03 -4.12 -0.83
C THR A 376 1.98 -4.11 -2.35
N ASN A 377 1.48 -5.22 -2.92
CA ASN A 377 1.28 -5.45 -4.34
C ASN A 377 2.56 -5.43 -5.20
N THR A 378 3.76 -5.53 -4.62
CA THR A 378 5.03 -5.47 -5.36
C THR A 378 5.06 -6.50 -6.48
N ALA A 379 5.23 -6.05 -7.73
CA ALA A 379 5.13 -6.88 -8.93
C ALA A 379 3.82 -7.69 -9.09
N ASN A 380 2.74 -7.33 -8.41
CA ASN A 380 1.45 -8.02 -8.47
C ASN A 380 0.38 -7.12 -9.14
N TYR A 381 -0.86 -7.59 -9.13
CA TYR A 381 -1.95 -7.06 -9.96
C TYR A 381 -3.24 -6.78 -9.17
N SER A 382 -3.24 -6.96 -7.85
CA SER A 382 -4.44 -6.70 -7.04
C SER A 382 -4.89 -5.25 -7.17
N ALA A 383 -6.17 -5.05 -7.51
CA ALA A 383 -6.72 -3.73 -7.78
C ALA A 383 -6.47 -2.76 -6.61
N LEU A 384 -6.12 -1.52 -6.93
CA LEU A 384 -5.86 -0.49 -5.91
C LEU A 384 -7.07 -0.23 -5.01
N LYS A 385 -8.26 -0.13 -5.63
CA LYS A 385 -9.53 0.05 -4.93
C LYS A 385 -10.68 -0.55 -5.73
N GLU A 386 -11.54 -1.35 -5.08
CA GLU A 386 -12.80 -1.81 -5.64
C GLU A 386 -13.94 -0.86 -5.20
N ASN A 387 -14.79 -0.44 -6.12
CA ASN A 387 -15.91 0.47 -5.85
C ASN A 387 -17.26 -0.04 -6.39
N ASN A 388 -17.27 -1.11 -7.17
CA ASN A 388 -18.48 -1.62 -7.79
C ASN A 388 -19.32 -2.49 -6.83
N PHE A 389 -18.71 -3.05 -5.79
CA PHE A 389 -19.36 -3.82 -4.73
C PHE A 389 -18.51 -3.78 -3.43
N THR A 390 -19.08 -4.24 -2.32
CA THR A 390 -18.40 -4.30 -1.01
C THR A 390 -18.41 -5.70 -0.40
N ILE A 391 -17.50 -5.94 0.55
CA ILE A 391 -17.39 -7.20 1.30
C ILE A 391 -18.63 -7.50 2.18
N ASN A 392 -19.44 -6.47 2.45
CA ASN A 392 -20.65 -6.55 3.28
C ASN A 392 -21.91 -6.82 2.45
N ASP A 393 -21.82 -6.79 1.12
CA ASP A 393 -22.97 -6.96 0.24
C ASP A 393 -23.51 -8.40 0.34
N THR A 394 -24.83 -8.53 0.20
CA THR A 394 -25.53 -9.82 0.21
C THR A 394 -26.33 -9.96 -1.07
N VAL A 395 -26.09 -11.04 -1.82
CA VAL A 395 -26.69 -11.31 -3.12
C VAL A 395 -27.34 -12.69 -3.11
N ALA A 396 -28.61 -12.77 -3.51
CA ALA A 396 -29.41 -14.00 -3.46
C ALA A 396 -29.36 -14.73 -2.09
N GLY A 397 -29.27 -13.97 -1.00
CA GLY A 397 -29.19 -14.49 0.37
C GLY A 397 -27.80 -14.97 0.82
N LYS A 398 -26.76 -14.78 0.01
CA LYS A 398 -25.36 -15.14 0.30
C LYS A 398 -24.47 -13.90 0.44
N SER A 399 -23.48 -13.94 1.33
CA SER A 399 -22.48 -12.87 1.44
C SER A 399 -21.55 -12.85 0.22
N VAL A 400 -21.10 -11.67 -0.25
CA VAL A 400 -20.03 -11.55 -1.25
C VAL A 400 -18.78 -12.38 -0.92
N ARG A 401 -18.50 -12.58 0.37
CA ARG A 401 -17.41 -13.45 0.86
C ARG A 401 -17.55 -14.92 0.48
N GLU A 402 -18.75 -15.40 0.15
CA GLU A 402 -18.99 -16.76 -0.35
C GLU A 402 -18.68 -16.94 -1.85
N SER A 403 -18.37 -15.86 -2.58
CA SER A 403 -17.99 -15.97 -3.99
C SER A 403 -16.63 -16.64 -4.17
N LYS A 404 -16.45 -17.33 -5.29
CA LYS A 404 -15.18 -18.03 -5.62
C LYS A 404 -13.98 -17.11 -5.78
N TRP A 405 -14.22 -15.84 -6.11
CA TRP A 405 -13.17 -14.83 -6.26
C TRP A 405 -12.70 -14.31 -4.89
N VAL A 406 -13.64 -14.01 -3.99
CA VAL A 406 -13.33 -13.44 -2.67
C VAL A 406 -12.91 -14.53 -1.68
N ASP A 407 -13.49 -15.72 -1.77
CA ASP A 407 -13.11 -16.93 -1.03
C ASP A 407 -12.87 -16.69 0.48
N TRP A 408 -13.81 -16.01 1.14
CA TRP A 408 -13.75 -15.58 2.54
C TRP A 408 -12.63 -14.61 2.94
N ASN A 409 -11.93 -13.97 1.99
CA ASN A 409 -11.03 -12.86 2.29
C ASN A 409 -11.78 -11.72 3.02
N ARG A 410 -11.04 -10.86 3.73
CA ARG A 410 -11.57 -9.65 4.39
C ARG A 410 -11.51 -8.41 3.51
N TYR A 411 -10.72 -8.46 2.44
CA TYR A 411 -10.37 -7.34 1.58
C TYR A 411 -10.68 -7.67 0.12
N LEU A 412 -10.98 -6.63 -0.66
CA LEU A 412 -11.23 -6.71 -2.11
C LEU A 412 -10.16 -5.99 -2.93
N ASP A 413 -9.30 -5.21 -2.26
CA ASP A 413 -8.35 -4.30 -2.87
C ASP A 413 -7.16 -4.02 -1.95
N GLU A 414 -6.13 -3.40 -2.52
CA GLU A 414 -4.89 -3.08 -1.82
C GLU A 414 -5.00 -1.91 -0.85
N LEU A 415 -5.84 -0.90 -1.12
CA LEU A 415 -5.96 0.26 -0.24
C LEU A 415 -6.55 -0.13 1.13
N SER A 416 -7.67 -0.87 1.14
CA SER A 416 -8.29 -1.34 2.38
C SER A 416 -7.41 -2.34 3.13
N TYR A 417 -6.72 -3.22 2.39
CA TYR A 417 -5.76 -4.16 2.93
C TYR A 417 -4.56 -3.46 3.58
N ALA A 418 -3.87 -2.56 2.86
CA ALA A 418 -2.69 -1.87 3.36
C ALA A 418 -2.98 -1.04 4.62
N GLN A 419 -4.11 -0.32 4.64
CA GLN A 419 -4.54 0.45 5.81
C GLN A 419 -4.84 -0.44 7.02
N ALA A 420 -5.50 -1.57 6.83
CA ALA A 420 -5.75 -2.51 7.92
C ALA A 420 -4.47 -3.22 8.38
N PHE A 421 -3.59 -3.62 7.46
CA PHE A 421 -2.35 -4.32 7.78
C PHE A 421 -1.36 -3.42 8.51
N ARG A 422 -1.31 -2.13 8.16
CA ARG A 422 -0.61 -1.09 8.96
C ARG A 422 -1.03 -1.13 10.42
N ASN A 423 -2.34 -1.14 10.70
CA ASN A 423 -2.86 -1.17 12.07
C ASN A 423 -2.52 -2.49 12.79
N GLN A 424 -2.51 -3.62 12.07
CA GLN A 424 -2.08 -4.92 12.57
C GLN A 424 -0.57 -4.95 12.90
N LEU A 425 0.26 -4.29 12.10
CA LEU A 425 1.70 -4.16 12.32
C LEU A 425 2.00 -3.28 13.54
N VAL A 426 1.34 -2.12 13.68
CA VAL A 426 1.41 -1.30 14.90
C VAL A 426 0.97 -2.12 16.12
N SER A 427 -0.12 -2.89 16.02
CA SER A 427 -0.59 -3.79 17.09
C SER A 427 0.41 -4.93 17.41
N ALA A 428 1.23 -5.35 16.45
CA ALA A 428 2.34 -6.28 16.64
C ALA A 428 3.61 -5.62 17.20
N GLY A 429 3.58 -4.31 17.47
CA GLY A 429 4.67 -3.54 18.09
C GLY A 429 5.67 -2.95 17.10
N PHE A 430 5.25 -2.63 15.87
CA PHE A 430 5.95 -1.65 15.03
C PHE A 430 5.60 -0.21 15.44
N ASN A 431 6.42 0.77 15.04
CA ASN A 431 6.21 2.17 15.39
C ASN A 431 4.88 2.71 14.82
N SER A 432 4.18 3.56 15.56
CA SER A 432 2.87 4.09 15.15
C SER A 432 2.92 4.99 13.91
N ASN A 433 4.11 5.50 13.54
CA ASN A 433 4.33 6.34 12.37
C ASN A 433 4.77 5.58 11.11
N ILE A 434 4.82 4.23 11.10
CA ILE A 434 5.15 3.49 9.86
C ILE A 434 4.23 3.89 8.70
N GLY A 435 4.79 3.98 7.50
CA GLY A 435 4.04 4.23 6.27
C GLY A 435 3.81 2.98 5.42
N MET A 436 2.79 3.01 4.57
CA MET A 436 2.56 1.96 3.56
C MET A 436 2.85 2.47 2.14
N LEU A 437 3.48 1.66 1.32
CA LEU A 437 3.53 1.85 -0.14
C LEU A 437 2.60 0.84 -0.82
N ILE A 438 2.08 1.19 -1.98
CA ILE A 438 1.36 0.26 -2.86
C ILE A 438 2.00 0.32 -4.24
N ASP A 439 2.47 -0.81 -4.77
CA ASP A 439 2.94 -0.89 -6.15
C ASP A 439 1.75 -0.84 -7.12
N THR A 440 1.54 0.30 -7.77
CA THR A 440 0.47 0.56 -8.74
C THR A 440 0.92 0.39 -10.19
N SER A 441 2.09 -0.19 -10.42
CA SER A 441 2.67 -0.37 -11.77
C SER A 441 1.72 -1.05 -12.77
N ARG A 442 0.94 -2.05 -12.34
CA ARG A 442 0.19 -2.95 -13.26
C ARG A 442 -1.23 -3.32 -12.81
N ASN A 443 -1.77 -2.62 -11.80
CA ASN A 443 -3.06 -2.97 -11.18
C ASN A 443 -4.25 -2.05 -11.56
N GLY A 444 -4.12 -1.28 -12.64
CA GLY A 444 -5.19 -0.35 -13.06
C GLY A 444 -6.44 -1.05 -13.55
N TRP A 445 -6.29 -2.14 -14.32
CA TRP A 445 -7.41 -2.88 -14.93
C TRP A 445 -8.41 -2.00 -15.70
N GLY A 446 -7.91 -1.06 -16.49
CA GLY A 446 -8.69 -0.25 -17.42
C GLY A 446 -9.01 -0.98 -18.72
N GLY A 447 -9.05 -0.20 -19.79
CA GLY A 447 -9.51 -0.64 -21.11
C GLY A 447 -11.04 -0.76 -21.19
N ALA A 448 -11.55 -1.06 -22.39
CA ALA A 448 -12.99 -1.16 -22.65
C ALA A 448 -13.70 -2.31 -21.89
N ALA A 449 -12.94 -3.22 -21.28
CA ALA A 449 -13.45 -4.34 -20.48
C ALA A 449 -13.54 -4.03 -18.97
N ARG A 450 -13.22 -2.80 -18.52
CA ARG A 450 -13.40 -2.39 -17.12
C ARG A 450 -14.89 -2.25 -16.79
N PRO A 451 -15.44 -2.98 -15.80
CA PRO A 451 -16.84 -2.82 -15.42
C PRO A 451 -17.14 -1.41 -14.86
N THR A 452 -18.27 -0.85 -15.26
CA THR A 452 -18.73 0.50 -14.85
C THR A 452 -19.69 0.47 -13.65
N GLY A 453 -19.84 -0.69 -13.00
CA GLY A 453 -20.76 -0.93 -11.89
C GLY A 453 -20.78 -2.42 -11.53
N PRO A 454 -21.59 -2.82 -10.53
CA PRO A 454 -21.71 -4.22 -10.10
C PRO A 454 -22.24 -5.15 -11.21
N GLY A 455 -21.94 -6.45 -11.07
CA GLY A 455 -22.52 -7.50 -11.92
C GLY A 455 -23.99 -7.76 -11.63
N ALA A 456 -24.57 -8.73 -12.34
CA ALA A 456 -25.97 -9.11 -12.16
C ALA A 456 -26.18 -9.87 -10.84
N THR A 457 -27.21 -9.49 -10.07
CA THR A 457 -27.55 -10.04 -8.74
C THR A 457 -28.18 -11.45 -8.77
N THR A 458 -27.99 -12.21 -9.85
CA THR A 458 -28.54 -13.57 -10.03
C THR A 458 -27.83 -14.62 -9.19
N SER A 459 -26.55 -14.43 -8.92
CA SER A 459 -25.78 -15.20 -7.94
C SER A 459 -24.62 -14.35 -7.41
N VAL A 460 -24.03 -14.75 -6.28
CA VAL A 460 -22.88 -14.03 -5.71
C VAL A 460 -21.67 -14.04 -6.66
N ASP A 461 -21.39 -15.17 -7.32
CA ASP A 461 -20.32 -15.26 -8.32
C ASP A 461 -20.60 -14.32 -9.51
N THR A 462 -21.82 -14.34 -10.07
CA THR A 462 -22.19 -13.47 -11.20
C THR A 462 -22.11 -11.98 -10.87
N TYR A 463 -22.44 -11.61 -9.64
CA TYR A 463 -22.36 -10.24 -9.16
C TYR A 463 -20.91 -9.76 -9.01
N VAL A 464 -20.06 -10.60 -8.42
CA VAL A 464 -18.63 -10.30 -8.22
C VAL A 464 -17.87 -10.34 -9.55
N ASP A 465 -17.99 -11.39 -10.36
CA ASP A 465 -17.31 -11.51 -11.65
C ASP A 465 -17.75 -10.46 -12.67
N GLY A 466 -19.02 -10.04 -12.64
CA GLY A 466 -19.51 -8.96 -13.48
C GLY A 466 -19.11 -7.56 -13.01
N GLY A 467 -18.72 -7.41 -11.74
CA GLY A 467 -18.39 -6.12 -11.13
C GLY A 467 -16.90 -5.84 -10.95
N ARG A 468 -16.08 -6.87 -10.72
CA ARG A 468 -14.68 -6.70 -10.28
C ARG A 468 -13.78 -6.04 -11.31
N TYR A 469 -12.96 -5.09 -10.87
CA TYR A 469 -11.93 -4.49 -11.70
C TYR A 469 -10.81 -5.48 -12.01
N ASP A 470 -10.31 -6.19 -10.99
CA ASP A 470 -9.32 -7.26 -11.17
C ASP A 470 -9.95 -8.41 -11.95
N ARG A 471 -9.44 -8.69 -13.16
CA ARG A 471 -9.96 -9.71 -14.07
C ARG A 471 -9.11 -11.00 -14.08
N ARG A 472 -8.35 -11.24 -12.99
CA ARG A 472 -7.74 -12.53 -12.56
C ARG A 472 -8.64 -13.73 -12.86
N LEU A 473 -8.11 -14.90 -13.21
CA LEU A 473 -8.88 -16.15 -13.03
C LEU A 473 -8.92 -16.52 -11.52
N ASN A 474 -7.83 -16.25 -10.81
CA ASN A 474 -7.70 -16.37 -9.37
C ASN A 474 -6.70 -15.32 -8.84
N ALA A 475 -6.86 -14.84 -7.61
CA ALA A 475 -5.98 -13.84 -7.02
C ALA A 475 -4.52 -14.33 -6.85
N GLY A 476 -4.29 -15.64 -6.75
CA GLY A 476 -2.96 -16.27 -6.76
C GLY A 476 -2.31 -16.38 -8.15
N ASN A 477 -2.94 -15.89 -9.22
CA ASN A 477 -2.28 -15.75 -10.51
C ASN A 477 -1.39 -14.48 -10.52
N TRP A 478 -0.07 -14.67 -10.62
CA TRP A 478 0.92 -13.60 -10.46
C TRP A 478 1.82 -13.34 -11.68
N CYS A 479 2.00 -14.29 -12.61
CA CYS A 479 2.97 -14.12 -13.70
C CYS A 479 2.33 -13.55 -14.97
N ASN A 480 2.90 -12.48 -15.53
CA ASN A 480 2.59 -11.90 -16.84
C ASN A 480 1.09 -11.80 -17.16
N GLN A 481 0.28 -11.29 -16.22
CA GLN A 481 -1.18 -11.47 -16.27
C GLN A 481 -1.83 -10.77 -17.47
N SER A 482 -2.60 -11.54 -18.24
CA SER A 482 -3.33 -11.05 -19.41
C SER A 482 -4.50 -10.14 -19.01
N GLY A 483 -4.69 -9.06 -19.76
CA GLY A 483 -5.77 -8.08 -19.53
C GLY A 483 -5.47 -7.05 -18.44
N ALA A 484 -4.31 -7.14 -17.79
CA ALA A 484 -3.78 -6.16 -16.86
C ALA A 484 -3.56 -4.78 -17.52
N GLY A 485 -3.36 -3.74 -16.70
CA GLY A 485 -3.26 -2.35 -17.13
C GLY A 485 -2.43 -1.50 -16.17
N LEU A 486 -1.73 -0.49 -16.68
CA LEU A 486 -1.02 0.48 -15.82
C LEU A 486 -1.99 1.09 -14.80
N GLY A 487 -1.61 1.14 -13.53
CA GLY A 487 -2.44 1.74 -12.48
C GLY A 487 -2.28 3.26 -12.37
N GLU A 488 -2.59 3.76 -11.18
CA GLU A 488 -2.24 5.12 -10.77
C GLU A 488 -0.74 5.35 -10.97
N ARG A 489 -0.38 6.55 -11.44
CA ARG A 489 1.02 6.93 -11.57
C ARG A 489 1.61 7.22 -10.19
N PRO A 490 2.94 7.12 -10.01
CA PRO A 490 3.55 7.33 -8.70
C PRO A 490 3.19 8.68 -8.08
N GLN A 491 2.67 8.66 -6.86
CA GLN A 491 2.06 9.79 -6.18
C GLN A 491 2.35 9.71 -4.67
N ALA A 492 2.89 10.79 -4.09
CA ALA A 492 3.11 10.91 -2.65
C ALA A 492 1.79 11.21 -1.90
N SER A 493 1.67 10.68 -0.68
CA SER A 493 0.56 10.86 0.27
C SER A 493 -0.85 10.74 -0.34
N PRO A 494 -1.17 9.70 -1.13
CA PRO A 494 -2.46 9.61 -1.82
C PRO A 494 -3.65 9.28 -0.89
N ALA A 495 -3.39 8.71 0.29
CA ALA A 495 -4.40 8.36 1.28
C ALA A 495 -3.79 8.27 2.69
N THR A 496 -4.61 8.35 3.74
CA THR A 496 -4.16 8.19 5.14
C THR A 496 -3.43 6.86 5.34
N GLY A 497 -2.23 6.92 5.93
CA GLY A 497 -1.37 5.75 6.16
C GLY A 497 -0.63 5.23 4.93
N ILE A 498 -0.82 5.84 3.75
CA ILE A 498 -0.11 5.50 2.51
C ILE A 498 0.90 6.61 2.20
N ASP A 499 2.19 6.30 2.23
CA ASP A 499 3.28 7.22 1.93
C ASP A 499 3.35 7.58 0.45
N ALA A 500 3.19 6.58 -0.42
CA ALA A 500 3.09 6.77 -1.85
C ALA A 500 2.45 5.57 -2.57
N TYR A 501 1.79 5.86 -3.68
CA TYR A 501 1.71 4.90 -4.79
C TYR A 501 3.02 4.93 -5.55
N VAL A 502 3.56 3.76 -5.89
CA VAL A 502 4.88 3.61 -6.51
C VAL A 502 4.79 2.65 -7.70
N TRP A 503 5.70 2.74 -8.66
CA TRP A 503 5.87 1.71 -9.69
C TRP A 503 7.14 0.93 -9.36
N MET A 504 7.03 -0.04 -8.44
CA MET A 504 8.20 -0.74 -7.93
C MET A 504 8.68 -1.79 -8.94
N LYS A 505 7.78 -2.58 -9.52
CA LYS A 505 8.05 -3.34 -10.75
C LYS A 505 7.99 -2.41 -11.97
N PRO A 506 9.06 -2.30 -12.79
CA PRO A 506 9.02 -1.48 -13.99
C PRO A 506 8.03 -2.07 -15.02
N PRO A 507 7.00 -1.33 -15.46
CA PRO A 507 6.04 -1.85 -16.43
C PRO A 507 6.72 -2.27 -17.73
N GLY A 508 6.33 -3.43 -18.27
CA GLY A 508 6.93 -3.99 -19.48
C GLY A 508 8.11 -4.92 -19.23
N GLU A 509 8.63 -5.03 -18.01
CA GLU A 509 9.54 -6.12 -17.66
C GLU A 509 8.77 -7.39 -17.30
N SER A 510 9.14 -8.52 -17.91
CA SER A 510 8.48 -9.79 -17.64
C SER A 510 8.67 -10.26 -16.19
N ASP A 511 7.70 -11.06 -15.74
CA ASP A 511 7.71 -11.76 -14.45
C ASP A 511 8.40 -13.14 -14.54
N GLY A 512 8.59 -13.67 -15.75
CA GLY A 512 9.11 -15.01 -15.96
C GLY A 512 8.83 -15.55 -17.36
N SER A 513 9.66 -16.49 -17.81
CA SER A 513 9.53 -17.05 -19.16
C SER A 513 8.34 -18.00 -19.30
N SER A 514 7.59 -17.90 -20.40
CA SER A 514 6.41 -18.75 -20.64
C SER A 514 6.75 -20.19 -21.06
N LYS A 515 8.05 -20.50 -21.18
CA LYS A 515 8.65 -21.79 -21.56
C LYS A 515 10.10 -21.78 -21.06
N ALA A 516 10.76 -22.94 -21.01
CA ALA A 516 12.18 -22.98 -20.69
C ALA A 516 13.03 -22.20 -21.71
N ILE A 517 13.79 -21.21 -21.22
CA ILE A 517 14.75 -20.42 -22.00
C ILE A 517 16.13 -20.53 -21.33
N PRO A 518 17.16 -21.09 -22.01
CA PRO A 518 18.52 -21.09 -21.51
C PRO A 518 19.03 -19.67 -21.24
N ASN A 519 19.57 -19.44 -20.04
CA ASN A 519 20.13 -18.16 -19.61
C ASN A 519 21.28 -18.39 -18.61
N ASP A 520 22.11 -17.38 -18.43
CA ASP A 520 23.24 -17.32 -17.48
C ASP A 520 22.90 -16.53 -16.20
N GLU A 521 21.63 -16.16 -16.01
CA GLU A 521 21.13 -15.40 -14.86
C GLU A 521 20.61 -16.28 -13.72
N GLY A 522 20.66 -17.61 -13.86
CA GLY A 522 20.15 -18.58 -12.87
C GLY A 522 18.62 -18.71 -12.83
N LYS A 523 17.91 -18.06 -13.76
CA LYS A 523 16.44 -17.96 -13.76
C LYS A 523 15.80 -19.21 -14.33
N GLY A 524 14.79 -19.74 -13.63
CA GLY A 524 14.09 -20.97 -13.98
C GLY A 524 12.88 -20.76 -14.89
N PHE A 525 12.21 -21.87 -15.21
CA PHE A 525 10.90 -21.89 -15.85
C PHE A 525 9.84 -22.26 -14.81
N ASP A 526 8.98 -21.29 -14.47
CA ASP A 526 7.80 -21.55 -13.65
C ASP A 526 6.58 -21.78 -14.55
N ARG A 527 5.81 -22.82 -14.24
CA ARG A 527 4.56 -23.08 -14.95
C ARG A 527 3.46 -22.06 -14.61
N MET A 528 3.56 -21.30 -13.52
CA MET A 528 2.70 -20.13 -13.30
C MET A 528 2.86 -19.05 -14.39
N CYS A 529 3.95 -19.08 -15.18
CA CYS A 529 4.16 -18.23 -16.36
C CYS A 529 3.76 -18.91 -17.68
N ASP A 530 3.43 -20.20 -17.68
CA ASP A 530 3.01 -20.99 -18.83
C ASP A 530 1.49 -20.83 -19.04
N PRO A 531 1.02 -20.26 -20.16
CA PRO A 531 -0.41 -20.08 -20.44
C PRO A 531 -1.22 -21.39 -20.49
N THR A 532 -0.55 -22.54 -20.66
CA THR A 532 -1.17 -23.87 -20.71
C THR A 532 -1.24 -24.57 -19.36
N TYR A 533 -0.67 -23.98 -18.30
CA TYR A 533 -0.66 -24.58 -16.98
C TYR A 533 -2.00 -24.46 -16.28
N THR A 534 -2.52 -25.60 -15.82
CA THR A 534 -3.79 -25.76 -15.08
C THR A 534 -3.66 -25.46 -13.59
N GLY A 535 -2.59 -24.79 -13.16
CA GLY A 535 -2.42 -24.38 -11.77
C GLY A 535 -2.09 -25.50 -10.78
N ASN A 536 -2.24 -25.16 -9.50
CA ASN A 536 -1.99 -26.00 -8.32
C ASN A 536 -2.78 -25.43 -7.12
N PRO A 537 -2.70 -26.00 -5.90
CA PRO A 537 -3.46 -25.48 -4.75
C PRO A 537 -3.26 -23.99 -4.43
N ARG A 538 -2.11 -23.38 -4.75
CA ARG A 538 -1.84 -21.94 -4.48
C ARG A 538 -2.66 -20.98 -5.34
N ASN A 539 -3.22 -21.44 -6.46
CA ASN A 539 -4.15 -20.65 -7.29
C ASN A 539 -5.51 -21.35 -7.48
N ASN A 540 -5.91 -22.18 -6.52
CA ASN A 540 -7.13 -23.01 -6.55
C ASN A 540 -7.27 -23.88 -7.81
N ASN A 541 -6.15 -24.35 -8.39
CA ASN A 541 -6.06 -25.16 -9.62
C ASN A 541 -6.69 -24.48 -10.85
N ASN A 542 -6.55 -23.16 -10.95
CA ASN A 542 -6.97 -22.40 -12.13
C ASN A 542 -5.87 -22.35 -13.19
N MET A 543 -6.26 -22.07 -14.44
CA MET A 543 -5.28 -21.71 -15.47
C MET A 543 -4.43 -20.51 -15.02
N SER A 544 -3.17 -20.44 -15.49
CA SER A 544 -2.22 -19.40 -15.05
C SER A 544 -2.66 -17.96 -15.36
N GLY A 545 -3.43 -17.73 -16.44
CA GLY A 545 -3.77 -16.40 -16.94
C GLY A 545 -2.60 -15.64 -17.57
N ALA A 546 -1.43 -16.28 -17.69
CA ALA A 546 -0.21 -15.66 -18.19
C ALA A 546 -0.27 -15.40 -19.71
N LEU A 547 0.39 -14.33 -20.15
CA LEU A 547 0.61 -14.04 -21.57
C LEU A 547 1.62 -15.04 -22.20
N PRO A 548 1.40 -15.47 -23.46
CA PRO A 548 2.33 -16.33 -24.20
C PRO A 548 3.59 -15.58 -24.64
N ASP A 549 4.62 -16.35 -24.97
CA ASP A 549 5.92 -15.88 -25.49
C ASP A 549 6.62 -14.83 -24.60
N ALA A 550 6.38 -14.90 -23.29
CA ALA A 550 7.07 -14.09 -22.31
C ALA A 550 8.56 -14.46 -22.22
N PRO A 551 9.48 -13.47 -22.18
CA PRO A 551 10.91 -13.69 -22.03
C PRO A 551 11.28 -13.99 -20.57
N VAL A 552 12.58 -14.16 -20.28
CA VAL A 552 13.11 -14.36 -18.92
C VAL A 552 12.73 -13.19 -17.99
N SER A 553 12.58 -13.42 -16.68
CA SER A 553 12.15 -12.36 -15.76
C SER A 553 13.13 -11.17 -15.75
N GLY A 554 12.57 -9.95 -15.77
CA GLY A 554 13.35 -8.70 -15.91
C GLY A 554 13.79 -8.36 -17.34
N HIS A 555 13.45 -9.17 -18.34
CA HIS A 555 13.63 -8.83 -19.76
C HIS A 555 12.43 -8.05 -20.30
N TRP A 556 12.66 -7.24 -21.33
CA TRP A 556 11.61 -6.42 -21.94
C TRP A 556 10.58 -7.26 -22.69
N PHE A 557 9.31 -7.11 -22.33
CA PHE A 557 8.18 -7.83 -22.89
C PHE A 557 7.21 -6.87 -23.58
N SER A 558 7.56 -6.54 -24.82
CA SER A 558 6.83 -5.60 -25.69
C SER A 558 5.30 -5.80 -25.71
N ALA A 559 4.84 -7.05 -25.82
CA ALA A 559 3.40 -7.36 -25.86
C ALA A 559 2.69 -7.00 -24.54
N GLN A 560 3.28 -7.31 -23.39
CA GLN A 560 2.75 -6.92 -22.09
C GLN A 560 2.78 -5.40 -21.93
N PHE A 561 3.88 -4.71 -22.26
CA PHE A 561 3.95 -3.25 -22.14
C PHE A 561 2.84 -2.54 -22.93
N ARG A 562 2.61 -2.96 -24.18
CA ARG A 562 1.53 -2.42 -25.03
C ARG A 562 0.14 -2.67 -24.44
N GLN A 563 -0.11 -3.88 -23.92
CA GLN A 563 -1.38 -4.20 -23.26
C GLN A 563 -1.57 -3.40 -21.97
N LEU A 564 -0.52 -3.23 -21.17
CA LEU A 564 -0.54 -2.40 -19.95
C LEU A 564 -0.92 -0.95 -20.27
N MET A 565 -0.32 -0.35 -21.31
CA MET A 565 -0.68 1.00 -21.78
C MET A 565 -2.11 1.09 -22.31
N GLN A 566 -2.55 0.10 -23.10
CA GLN A 566 -3.91 0.06 -23.66
C GLN A 566 -4.98 0.02 -22.55
N ASN A 567 -4.70 -0.73 -21.48
CA ASN A 567 -5.61 -0.94 -20.36
C ASN A 567 -5.30 -0.02 -19.17
N ALA A 568 -4.58 1.08 -19.35
CA ALA A 568 -4.24 1.98 -18.24
C ALA A 568 -5.50 2.55 -17.54
N TYR A 569 -5.47 2.60 -16.21
CA TYR A 569 -6.49 3.26 -15.39
C TYR A 569 -5.85 3.94 -14.16
N PRO A 570 -6.00 5.27 -13.99
CA PRO A 570 -6.69 6.20 -14.89
C PRO A 570 -6.09 6.20 -16.31
N PRO A 571 -6.86 6.51 -17.36
CA PRO A 571 -6.34 6.54 -18.72
C PRO A 571 -5.08 7.39 -18.86
N LEU A 572 -4.19 7.03 -19.77
CA LEU A 572 -3.05 7.86 -20.11
C LEU A 572 -3.54 9.13 -20.84
N SER A 573 -2.87 10.27 -20.57
CA SER A 573 -3.01 11.54 -21.32
C SER A 573 -2.29 11.47 -22.66
#